data_AF-A0A2I0UAY0-F1
#
_entry.id   AF-A0A2I0UAY0-F1
#
_cell.length_a   1.000
_cell.length_b   1.000
_cell.length_c   1.000
_cell.angle_alpha   90.00
_cell.angle_beta   90.00
_cell.angle_gamma   90.00
#
_symmetry.space_group_name_H-M   'P 1'
#
loop_
_entity.id
_entity.type
_entity.pdbx_description
1 polymer ?
#
loop_
_entity_poly.entity_id
_entity_poly.type
_entity_poly.pdbx_seq_one_letter_code
_entity_poly.pdbx_strand_id
1 'polypeptide(L)'
;MDGARGLLLALLLPRLAAGTPGTPPGTAGTPPTTPPDIAGTRGTALATIPGTLPGTTGSFRPSGGGRSVSRVCVEQSLVFRSNTPYPTDTIAVPGGHDLFCVQLDDSKLNYFRQPQDIKESHFLKFLEKYGRHSFLAPSQVQPSVPAFYRAGDPILIYFDSSSVLSTLRQPVKVGASGLCVDGNPAGFLDSKSTSCTRIFANLSKSCSTDPALDAASYYRDFTVLKVPINDIIVQSMQVKVSAVAPPGAPHMEHNTCINVVSEVIYEIEFSGTHGIQSVSVRFKVSNISGNSGSSLQQHFTLHFWVSASVLSRLLLSL
;
A
#
# COMPACT_ATOMS: atom_id res chain seq x y z
N MET A 1 36.99 12.94 43.61
CA MET A 1 36.04 14.02 43.95
C MET A 1 35.19 14.24 42.71
N ASP A 2 34.40 13.25 42.33
CA ASP A 2 33.00 13.00 42.74
C ASP A 2 32.01 14.07 42.26
N GLY A 3 31.02 13.62 41.48
CA GLY A 3 29.91 14.47 41.03
C GLY A 3 29.04 13.85 39.94
N ALA A 4 28.67 12.57 40.06
CA ALA A 4 27.72 11.90 39.18
C ALA A 4 26.26 12.29 39.52
N ARG A 5 25.47 12.66 38.49
CA ARG A 5 24.00 12.65 38.45
C ARG A 5 23.64 12.31 37.00
N GLY A 6 22.92 11.25 36.65
CA GLY A 6 21.90 10.49 37.35
C GLY A 6 20.71 10.39 36.40
N LEU A 7 20.84 9.52 35.38
CA LEU A 7 19.87 9.27 34.31
C LEU A 7 18.74 8.38 34.86
N LEU A 8 17.49 8.85 34.87
CA LEU A 8 16.32 8.03 35.21
C LEU A 8 15.71 7.45 33.92
N LEU A 9 16.05 6.20 33.60
CA LEU A 9 15.30 5.36 32.65
C LEU A 9 14.18 4.66 33.43
N ALA A 10 12.92 5.04 33.20
CA ALA A 10 11.78 4.28 33.69
C ALA A 10 11.34 3.27 32.62
N LEU A 11 11.76 2.02 32.80
CA LEU A 11 11.26 0.84 32.09
C LEU A 11 9.82 0.55 32.55
N LEU A 12 8.84 0.66 31.65
CA LEU A 12 7.47 0.19 31.88
C LEU A 12 7.34 -1.24 31.35
N LEU A 13 7.37 -2.21 32.26
CA LEU A 13 6.86 -3.57 32.07
C LEU A 13 5.33 -3.58 32.32
N PRO A 14 4.51 -4.30 31.54
CA PRO A 14 3.10 -4.47 31.84
C PRO A 14 2.90 -5.48 32.99
N ARG A 15 2.21 -5.05 34.04
CA ARG A 15 1.73 -5.94 35.12
C ARG A 15 0.60 -6.82 34.59
N LEU A 16 0.80 -8.14 34.63
CA LEU A 16 -0.27 -9.14 34.58
C LEU A 16 -1.22 -8.93 35.76
N ALA A 17 -2.50 -8.75 35.47
CA ALA A 17 -3.57 -8.90 36.47
C ALA A 17 -4.11 -10.33 36.40
N ALA A 18 -3.94 -11.05 37.51
CA ALA A 18 -4.49 -12.38 37.72
C ALA A 18 -6.01 -12.30 37.90
N GLY A 19 -6.74 -13.08 37.09
CA GLY A 19 -8.16 -13.38 37.31
C GLY A 19 -8.32 -14.62 38.18
N THR A 20 -9.30 -14.58 39.07
CA THR A 20 -9.83 -15.76 39.79
C THR A 20 -11.35 -15.79 39.71
N PRO A 21 -11.96 -16.99 39.85
CA PRO A 21 -13.09 -17.41 39.04
C PRO A 21 -14.44 -17.32 39.76
N GLY A 22 -15.50 -17.00 39.02
CA GLY A 22 -16.89 -17.10 39.48
C GLY A 22 -17.64 -18.17 38.69
N THR A 23 -18.05 -19.23 39.37
CA THR A 23 -18.84 -20.38 38.90
C THR A 23 -20.34 -20.02 38.82
N PRO A 24 -21.16 -20.67 37.95
CA PRO A 24 -22.55 -20.29 37.70
C PRO A 24 -23.59 -21.16 38.43
N PRO A 25 -24.87 -20.75 38.41
CA PRO A 25 -26.02 -21.65 38.27
C PRO A 25 -26.86 -21.23 37.03
N GLY A 26 -27.62 -22.04 36.31
CA GLY A 26 -28.12 -23.40 36.47
C GLY A 26 -29.43 -23.49 35.65
N THR A 27 -29.39 -24.23 34.53
CA THR A 27 -30.44 -25.07 33.90
C THR A 27 -31.93 -24.70 33.90
N ALA A 28 -32.48 -24.59 32.68
CA ALA A 28 -33.69 -25.27 32.15
C ALA A 28 -33.77 -24.94 30.63
N GLY A 29 -34.18 -25.73 29.64
CA GLY A 29 -34.72 -27.08 29.45
C GLY A 29 -35.08 -27.14 27.94
N THR A 30 -34.72 -28.22 27.24
CA THR A 30 -34.77 -28.45 25.77
C THR A 30 -36.12 -29.07 25.28
N PRO A 31 -36.27 -29.57 24.02
CA PRO A 31 -36.59 -28.94 22.72
C PRO A 31 -37.84 -29.66 22.08
N PRO A 32 -37.99 -30.01 20.76
CA PRO A 32 -37.55 -29.45 19.46
C PRO A 32 -38.72 -29.31 18.43
N THR A 33 -38.52 -28.65 17.27
CA THR A 33 -39.28 -28.95 16.03
C THR A 33 -38.63 -28.38 14.74
N THR A 34 -38.48 -29.25 13.74
CA THR A 34 -38.28 -29.02 12.29
C THR A 34 -38.96 -30.20 11.57
N PRO A 35 -39.26 -30.18 10.25
CA PRO A 35 -39.54 -29.11 9.28
C PRO A 35 -40.89 -29.40 8.53
N PRO A 36 -41.15 -28.80 7.35
CA PRO A 36 -41.45 -29.70 6.22
C PRO A 36 -40.87 -29.28 4.85
N ASP A 37 -40.57 -30.32 4.07
CA ASP A 37 -40.36 -30.34 2.61
C ASP A 37 -41.64 -29.99 1.84
N ILE A 38 -41.51 -29.28 0.70
CA ILE A 38 -42.40 -29.45 -0.47
C ILE A 38 -41.56 -29.39 -1.76
N ALA A 39 -41.62 -30.50 -2.50
CA ALA A 39 -41.13 -30.65 -3.87
C ALA A 39 -42.13 -30.07 -4.89
N GLY A 40 -41.61 -29.60 -6.04
CA GLY A 40 -42.41 -29.18 -7.19
C GLY A 40 -41.58 -29.05 -8.47
N THR A 41 -41.76 -30.01 -9.37
CA THR A 41 -41.02 -30.27 -10.62
C THR A 41 -41.61 -29.54 -11.84
N ARG A 42 -40.74 -29.24 -12.84
CA ARG A 42 -40.92 -29.20 -14.32
C ARG A 42 -40.71 -27.85 -15.01
N GLY A 43 -39.90 -27.87 -16.09
CA GLY A 43 -39.93 -26.85 -17.14
C GLY A 43 -38.66 -26.74 -17.99
N THR A 44 -38.36 -27.76 -18.78
CA THR A 44 -37.38 -27.76 -19.90
C THR A 44 -37.67 -26.70 -20.98
N ALA A 45 -36.63 -26.09 -21.55
CA ALA A 45 -36.45 -25.92 -23.01
C ALA A 45 -35.09 -25.28 -23.37
N LEU A 46 -34.17 -26.11 -23.90
CA LEU A 46 -33.09 -25.70 -24.79
C LEU A 46 -33.71 -25.36 -26.16
N ALA A 47 -33.32 -24.24 -26.76
CA ALA A 47 -33.56 -23.97 -28.18
C ALA A 47 -32.23 -24.11 -28.95
N THR A 48 -32.27 -24.88 -30.03
CA THR A 48 -31.15 -25.21 -30.90
C THR A 48 -31.50 -24.84 -32.36
N ILE A 49 -30.44 -24.62 -33.15
CA ILE A 49 -30.25 -24.73 -34.64
C ILE A 49 -30.79 -23.62 -35.56
N PRO A 50 -30.30 -23.47 -36.84
CA PRO A 50 -29.13 -24.04 -37.55
C PRO A 50 -28.39 -23.11 -38.57
N GLY A 51 -27.26 -23.57 -39.14
CA GLY A 51 -26.60 -22.97 -40.32
C GLY A 51 -25.49 -23.84 -40.98
N THR A 52 -25.85 -24.48 -42.10
CA THR A 52 -25.25 -25.50 -43.03
C THR A 52 -24.00 -25.11 -43.89
N LEU A 53 -22.93 -25.95 -44.01
CA LEU A 53 -22.43 -26.88 -45.11
C LEU A 53 -21.61 -26.25 -46.30
N PRO A 54 -20.82 -26.96 -47.17
CA PRO A 54 -19.97 -28.20 -47.08
C PRO A 54 -18.62 -28.21 -47.90
N GLY A 55 -17.84 -29.32 -47.80
CA GLY A 55 -16.82 -29.80 -48.79
C GLY A 55 -15.36 -29.73 -48.29
N THR A 56 -14.47 -30.73 -48.35
CA THR A 56 -14.25 -31.83 -49.31
C THR A 56 -13.47 -32.99 -48.65
N THR A 57 -13.67 -34.18 -49.20
CA THR A 57 -13.01 -35.45 -48.86
C THR A 57 -11.55 -35.50 -49.31
N GLY A 58 -10.64 -35.86 -48.39
CA GLY A 58 -9.28 -36.31 -48.70
C GLY A 58 -8.88 -37.42 -47.73
N SER A 59 -8.96 -38.66 -48.19
CA SER A 59 -8.61 -39.86 -47.43
C SER A 59 -7.09 -40.00 -47.28
N PHE A 60 -6.58 -39.92 -46.06
CA PHE A 60 -5.37 -40.63 -45.64
C PHE A 60 -5.61 -41.26 -44.25
N ARG A 61 -5.67 -42.59 -44.21
CA ARG A 61 -5.39 -43.42 -43.02
C ARG A 61 -4.03 -44.10 -43.29
N PRO A 62 -3.24 -44.54 -42.29
CA PRO A 62 -3.71 -45.05 -40.99
C PRO A 62 -2.83 -44.73 -39.77
N SER A 63 -3.30 -45.23 -38.62
CA SER A 63 -2.55 -45.68 -37.43
C SER A 63 -2.61 -44.80 -36.18
N GLY A 64 -3.00 -45.45 -35.08
CA GLY A 64 -2.87 -44.94 -33.73
C GLY A 64 -4.15 -44.35 -33.17
N GLY A 65 -5.03 -45.21 -32.65
CA GLY A 65 -6.00 -44.78 -31.65
C GLY A 65 -5.24 -44.27 -30.42
N GLY A 66 -5.12 -42.95 -30.30
CA GLY A 66 -4.57 -42.26 -29.13
C GLY A 66 -5.67 -41.48 -28.45
N ARG A 67 -5.95 -41.81 -27.19
CA ARG A 67 -6.97 -41.20 -26.32
C ARG A 67 -7.07 -39.68 -26.54
N SER A 68 -8.28 -39.20 -26.81
CA SER A 68 -8.66 -37.80 -26.74
C SER A 68 -8.39 -37.26 -25.34
N VAL A 69 -7.25 -36.58 -25.16
CA VAL A 69 -6.97 -35.83 -23.93
C VAL A 69 -7.62 -34.47 -24.10
N SER A 70 -8.66 -34.17 -23.32
CA SER A 70 -9.31 -32.85 -23.31
C SER A 70 -8.31 -31.81 -22.77
N ARG A 71 -7.55 -31.19 -23.67
CA ARG A 71 -6.61 -30.13 -23.35
C ARG A 71 -7.07 -28.82 -23.97
N VAL A 72 -6.99 -27.74 -23.21
CA VAL A 72 -7.19 -26.38 -23.71
C VAL A 72 -5.81 -25.75 -23.76
N CYS A 73 -5.45 -25.22 -24.93
CA CYS A 73 -4.15 -24.66 -25.17
C CYS A 73 -4.25 -23.15 -25.39
N VAL A 74 -3.30 -22.41 -24.82
CA VAL A 74 -3.11 -20.98 -25.02
C VAL A 74 -1.70 -20.74 -25.55
N GLU A 75 -1.50 -19.63 -26.26
CA GLU A 75 -0.17 -19.25 -26.73
C GLU A 75 0.75 -19.03 -25.52
N GLN A 76 1.99 -19.52 -25.61
CA GLN A 76 2.96 -19.44 -24.51
C GLN A 76 3.19 -18.01 -24.01
N SER A 77 3.13 -17.02 -24.88
CA SER A 77 3.34 -15.60 -24.53
C SER A 77 2.29 -15.06 -23.55
N LEU A 78 1.13 -15.70 -23.44
CA LEU A 78 0.00 -15.26 -22.61
C LEU A 78 0.08 -15.79 -21.16
N VAL A 79 1.07 -16.62 -20.81
CA VAL A 79 1.18 -17.24 -19.48
C VAL A 79 2.48 -16.87 -18.79
N PHE A 80 2.38 -16.17 -17.66
CA PHE A 80 3.52 -15.85 -16.79
C PHE A 80 3.93 -17.09 -15.97
N ARG A 81 5.04 -17.73 -16.34
CA ARG A 81 5.56 -18.96 -15.70
C ARG A 81 6.38 -18.74 -14.43
N SER A 82 6.58 -17.49 -14.01
CA SER A 82 7.59 -17.11 -13.00
C SER A 82 7.29 -17.55 -11.56
N ASN A 83 6.10 -18.11 -11.27
CA ASN A 83 5.66 -18.32 -9.88
C ASN A 83 5.17 -19.74 -9.54
N THR A 84 5.55 -20.75 -10.33
CA THR A 84 5.25 -22.15 -9.99
C THR A 84 6.52 -22.94 -9.64
N PRO A 85 6.57 -23.66 -8.51
CA PRO A 85 7.69 -24.54 -8.17
C PRO A 85 7.67 -25.86 -8.97
N TYR A 86 6.69 -26.06 -9.85
CA TYR A 86 6.51 -27.29 -10.61
C TYR A 86 7.05 -27.15 -12.05
N PRO A 87 7.66 -28.22 -12.60
CA PRO A 87 8.14 -28.23 -13.98
C PRO A 87 6.96 -28.05 -14.96
N THR A 88 7.16 -27.19 -15.96
CA THR A 88 6.19 -26.95 -17.04
C THR A 88 6.77 -27.39 -18.37
N ASP A 89 6.04 -28.22 -19.12
CA ASP A 89 6.41 -28.61 -20.49
C ASP A 89 5.61 -27.84 -21.54
N THR A 90 6.23 -27.61 -22.70
CA THR A 90 5.58 -27.02 -23.88
C THR A 90 5.37 -28.06 -24.96
N ILE A 91 4.27 -27.93 -25.70
CA ILE A 91 4.03 -28.76 -26.87
C ILE A 91 4.40 -27.93 -28.10
N ALA A 92 5.52 -28.29 -28.74
CA ALA A 92 5.92 -27.71 -30.00
C ALA A 92 4.98 -28.23 -31.11
N VAL A 93 4.28 -27.32 -31.79
CA VAL A 93 3.43 -27.65 -32.94
C VAL A 93 4.25 -27.39 -34.23
N PRO A 94 4.43 -28.38 -35.12
CA PRO A 94 5.20 -28.19 -36.35
C PRO A 94 4.60 -27.06 -37.21
N GLY A 95 5.38 -26.00 -37.42
CA GLY A 95 4.99 -24.85 -38.25
C GLY A 95 4.12 -23.78 -37.55
N GLY A 96 3.95 -23.84 -36.22
CA GLY A 96 3.15 -22.90 -35.44
C GLY A 96 3.88 -22.36 -34.19
N HIS A 97 3.18 -21.49 -33.44
CA HIS A 97 3.68 -20.97 -32.16
C HIS A 97 3.61 -22.03 -31.05
N ASP A 98 4.56 -21.98 -30.10
CA ASP A 98 4.58 -22.88 -28.95
C ASP A 98 3.33 -22.68 -28.08
N LEU A 99 2.66 -23.78 -27.76
CA LEU A 99 1.42 -23.77 -27.00
C LEU A 99 1.64 -24.29 -25.58
N PHE A 100 1.04 -23.60 -24.61
CA PHE A 100 0.87 -24.09 -23.24
C PHE A 100 -0.52 -24.71 -23.12
N CYS A 101 -0.57 -26.01 -22.83
CA CYS A 101 -1.82 -26.76 -22.77
C CYS A 101 -2.15 -27.17 -21.34
N VAL A 102 -3.29 -26.70 -20.83
CA VAL A 102 -3.87 -27.19 -19.57
C VAL A 102 -4.79 -28.36 -19.86
N GLN A 103 -4.66 -29.43 -19.09
CA GLN A 103 -5.62 -30.52 -19.13
C GLN A 103 -6.91 -30.07 -18.45
N LEU A 104 -8.05 -30.20 -19.14
CA LEU A 104 -9.36 -29.94 -18.54
C LEU A 104 -9.60 -30.93 -17.39
N ASP A 105 -10.11 -30.36 -16.31
CA ASP A 105 -10.36 -30.91 -14.99
C ASP A 105 -10.66 -32.43 -14.99
N ASP A 106 -9.73 -33.23 -14.46
CA ASP A 106 -10.04 -34.57 -13.96
C ASP A 106 -10.36 -34.40 -12.48
N SER A 107 -11.62 -34.63 -12.11
CA SER A 107 -12.09 -34.53 -10.73
C SER A 107 -11.34 -35.46 -9.75
N LYS A 108 -10.58 -36.44 -10.26
CA LYS A 108 -9.69 -37.31 -9.47
C LYS A 108 -8.28 -36.75 -9.25
N LEU A 109 -7.88 -35.69 -9.96
CA LEU A 109 -6.59 -35.01 -9.84
C LEU A 109 -6.68 -33.67 -9.08
N ASN A 110 -7.79 -33.40 -8.39
CA ASN A 110 -7.91 -32.26 -7.50
C ASN A 110 -6.87 -32.37 -6.38
N TYR A 111 -5.77 -31.62 -6.49
CA TYR A 111 -4.78 -31.41 -5.43
C TYR A 111 -5.34 -30.62 -4.24
N PHE A 112 -6.65 -30.38 -4.23
CA PHE A 112 -7.39 -29.84 -3.10
C PHE A 112 -7.33 -30.85 -1.95
N ARG A 113 -6.28 -30.75 -1.14
CA ARG A 113 -6.30 -31.35 0.20
C ARG A 113 -7.28 -30.56 1.02
N GLN A 114 -8.26 -31.26 1.58
CA GLN A 114 -9.08 -30.71 2.65
C GLN A 114 -8.13 -30.16 3.72
N PRO A 115 -8.22 -28.87 4.07
CA PRO A 115 -7.39 -28.29 5.13
C PRO A 115 -7.59 -29.12 6.39
N GLN A 116 -6.51 -29.47 7.08
CA GLN A 116 -6.65 -30.15 8.36
C GLN A 116 -7.17 -29.16 9.40
N ASP A 117 -8.10 -29.62 10.24
CA ASP A 117 -8.58 -28.85 11.37
C ASP A 117 -7.43 -28.65 12.37
N ILE A 118 -7.07 -27.38 12.57
CA ILE A 118 -6.01 -26.98 13.48
C ILE A 118 -6.64 -26.60 14.83
N LYS A 119 -6.14 -27.22 15.90
CA LYS A 119 -6.45 -26.82 17.27
C LYS A 119 -5.60 -25.61 17.66
N GLU A 120 -6.16 -24.72 18.49
CA GLU A 120 -5.46 -23.53 19.00
C GLU A 120 -4.13 -23.88 19.69
N SER A 121 -4.07 -25.02 20.38
CA SER A 121 -2.84 -25.53 21.01
C SER A 121 -1.70 -25.83 20.03
N HIS A 122 -1.97 -25.94 18.72
CA HIS A 122 -0.97 -26.14 17.69
C HIS A 122 -0.46 -24.82 17.09
N PHE A 123 -1.04 -23.68 17.47
CA PHE A 123 -0.70 -22.37 16.89
C PHE A 123 0.78 -22.04 17.04
N LEU A 124 1.36 -22.22 18.23
CA LEU A 124 2.78 -21.94 18.47
C LEU A 124 3.71 -22.81 17.60
N LYS A 125 3.35 -24.09 17.39
CA LYS A 125 4.11 -25.00 16.51
C LYS A 125 4.04 -24.54 15.05
N PHE A 126 2.89 -24.06 14.61
CA PHE A 126 2.72 -23.54 13.25
C PHE A 126 3.37 -22.18 13.06
N LEU A 127 3.36 -21.31 14.09
CA LEU A 127 4.06 -20.04 14.08
C LEU A 127 5.57 -20.25 13.99
N GLU A 128 6.13 -21.21 14.71
CA GLU A 128 7.56 -21.54 14.61
C GLU A 128 7.91 -22.10 13.22
N LYS A 129 7.05 -22.95 12.65
CA LYS A 129 7.29 -23.61 11.37
C LYS A 129 7.06 -22.71 10.16
N TYR A 130 6.02 -21.89 10.19
CA TYR A 130 5.51 -21.12 9.04
C TYR A 130 5.46 -19.61 9.27
N GLY A 131 5.64 -19.13 10.51
CA GLY A 131 5.69 -17.70 10.83
C GLY A 131 6.95 -16.98 10.37
N ARG A 132 7.80 -17.65 9.58
CA ARG A 132 8.89 -17.01 8.86
C ARG A 132 8.32 -16.22 7.70
N HIS A 133 9.04 -15.19 7.26
CA HIS A 133 8.63 -14.39 6.12
C HIS A 133 8.47 -15.28 4.88
N SER A 134 7.27 -15.30 4.28
CA SER A 134 6.97 -16.01 3.03
C SER A 134 7.80 -15.51 1.85
N PHE A 135 8.42 -14.35 2.02
CA PHE A 135 9.36 -13.74 1.11
C PHE A 135 10.60 -13.34 1.90
N LEU A 136 11.73 -13.97 1.61
CA LEU A 136 13.03 -13.40 1.93
C LEU A 136 13.36 -12.49 0.75
N ALA A 137 13.22 -11.18 0.94
CA ALA A 137 13.81 -10.24 -0.01
C ALA A 137 15.28 -10.66 -0.13
N PRO A 138 15.83 -10.82 -1.36
CA PRO A 138 17.27 -10.91 -1.52
C PRO A 138 17.88 -9.81 -0.67
N SER A 139 18.92 -10.15 0.11
CA SER A 139 19.79 -9.15 0.75
C SER A 139 19.97 -8.04 -0.26
N GLN A 140 19.25 -6.94 -0.08
CA GLN A 140 19.25 -5.85 -1.04
C GLN A 140 20.71 -5.40 -1.05
N VAL A 141 21.44 -5.70 -2.12
CA VAL A 141 22.65 -4.94 -2.42
C VAL A 141 22.18 -3.50 -2.29
N GLN A 142 22.77 -2.76 -1.35
CA GLN A 142 22.44 -1.37 -1.07
C GLN A 142 22.14 -0.71 -2.42
N PRO A 143 20.89 -0.33 -2.72
CA PRO A 143 20.56 0.18 -4.03
C PRO A 143 21.52 1.34 -4.28
N SER A 144 22.31 1.27 -5.35
CA SER A 144 23.17 2.39 -5.73
C SER A 144 22.24 3.57 -5.91
N VAL A 145 22.34 4.55 -5.03
CA VAL A 145 21.43 5.69 -5.02
C VAL A 145 21.74 6.48 -6.29
N PRO A 146 20.78 6.64 -7.22
CA PRO A 146 21.06 7.30 -8.49
C PRO A 146 21.51 8.74 -8.23
N ALA A 147 22.48 9.23 -9.00
CA ALA A 147 23.03 10.57 -8.82
C ALA A 147 22.01 11.72 -9.01
N PHE A 148 20.81 11.40 -9.51
CA PHE A 148 19.71 12.32 -9.76
C PHE A 148 18.37 11.60 -9.60
N TYR A 149 17.32 12.34 -9.23
CA TYR A 149 15.97 11.80 -9.17
C TYR A 149 15.43 11.52 -10.58
N ARG A 150 14.77 10.39 -10.73
CA ARG A 150 13.89 10.07 -11.86
C ARG A 150 12.45 10.38 -11.48
N ALA A 151 11.61 10.62 -12.48
CA ALA A 151 10.19 10.83 -12.24
C ALA A 151 9.59 9.62 -11.49
N GLY A 152 8.89 9.89 -10.39
CA GLY A 152 8.33 8.90 -9.48
C GLY A 152 9.27 8.45 -8.35
N ASP A 153 10.55 8.81 -8.37
CA ASP A 153 11.45 8.48 -7.26
C ASP A 153 11.00 9.17 -5.96
N PRO A 154 11.08 8.50 -4.79
CA PRO A 154 10.74 9.12 -3.51
C PRO A 154 11.62 10.34 -3.22
N ILE A 155 11.01 11.49 -2.96
CA ILE A 155 11.73 12.70 -2.56
C ILE A 155 12.32 12.47 -1.16
N LEU A 156 13.63 12.61 -1.02
CA LEU A 156 14.32 12.40 0.24
C LEU A 156 14.33 13.68 1.09
N ILE A 157 14.24 13.49 2.40
CA ILE A 157 14.37 14.54 3.41
C ILE A 157 15.45 14.16 4.43
N TYR A 158 16.03 15.16 5.06
CA TYR A 158 17.06 14.99 6.07
C TYR A 158 16.72 15.77 7.34
N PHE A 159 16.86 15.13 8.49
CA PHE A 159 16.70 15.74 9.80
C PHE A 159 18.08 16.02 10.40
N ASP A 160 18.50 17.29 10.42
CA ASP A 160 19.84 17.67 10.90
C ASP A 160 20.08 17.27 12.36
N SER A 161 19.06 17.42 13.22
CA SER A 161 19.16 17.17 14.66
C SER A 161 19.41 15.71 15.01
N SER A 162 18.90 14.78 14.22
CA SER A 162 19.01 13.33 14.43
C SER A 162 19.93 12.65 13.41
N SER A 163 20.41 13.38 12.41
CA SER A 163 21.16 12.84 11.28
C SER A 163 20.45 11.68 10.56
N VAL A 164 19.12 11.77 10.45
CA VAL A 164 18.27 10.73 9.85
C VAL A 164 17.86 11.12 8.44
N LEU A 165 18.08 10.20 7.49
CA LEU A 165 17.51 10.24 6.15
C LEU A 165 16.10 9.63 6.15
N SER A 166 15.16 10.30 5.51
CA SER A 166 13.78 9.83 5.37
C SER A 166 13.22 10.25 4.02
N THR A 167 11.92 10.07 3.81
CA THR A 167 11.21 10.47 2.60
C THR A 167 10.18 11.55 2.93
N LEU A 168 9.99 12.51 2.05
CA LEU A 168 8.83 13.39 2.09
C LEU A 168 7.57 12.55 1.90
N ARG A 169 6.60 12.70 2.79
CA ARG A 169 5.38 11.90 2.80
C ARG A 169 4.20 12.73 2.37
N GLN A 170 3.36 12.16 1.52
CA GLN A 170 2.07 12.72 1.12
C GLN A 170 0.97 11.72 1.51
N PRO A 171 0.22 11.98 2.59
CA PRO A 171 -0.82 11.07 3.03
C PRO A 171 -1.86 10.75 1.95
N VAL A 172 -2.36 9.52 1.98
CA VAL A 172 -3.34 9.01 0.99
C VAL A 172 -4.45 8.23 1.67
N LYS A 173 -5.58 8.11 0.97
CA LYS A 173 -6.67 7.22 1.37
C LYS A 173 -6.29 5.76 1.15
N VAL A 174 -6.66 4.88 2.09
CA VAL A 174 -6.49 3.42 1.95
C VAL A 174 -7.80 2.67 2.05
N GLY A 175 -8.00 1.74 1.11
CA GLY A 175 -9.17 0.87 1.04
C GLY A 175 -10.48 1.64 0.84
N ALA A 176 -11.60 0.94 1.07
CA ALA A 176 -12.93 1.53 0.99
C ALA A 176 -13.24 2.51 2.14
N SER A 177 -12.50 2.41 3.26
CA SER A 177 -12.70 3.25 4.45
C SER A 177 -12.36 4.73 4.24
N GLY A 178 -11.50 5.04 3.25
CA GLY A 178 -11.08 6.41 2.97
C GLY A 178 -10.15 7.02 4.03
N LEU A 179 -9.64 6.22 4.97
CA LEU A 179 -8.80 6.68 6.08
C LEU A 179 -7.41 7.08 5.61
N CYS A 180 -6.83 8.09 6.26
CA CYS A 180 -5.47 8.54 5.98
C CYS A 180 -4.42 7.51 6.41
N VAL A 181 -3.46 7.25 5.54
CA VAL A 181 -2.17 6.68 5.91
C VAL A 181 -1.06 7.66 5.57
N ASP A 182 -0.16 7.87 6.52
CA ASP A 182 0.88 8.89 6.40
C ASP A 182 2.15 8.34 5.76
N GLY A 183 2.22 7.03 5.55
CA GLY A 183 3.40 6.34 5.05
C GLY A 183 3.72 6.55 3.58
N ASN A 184 2.82 7.14 2.77
CA ASN A 184 2.96 7.20 1.32
C ASN A 184 4.04 8.24 0.90
N PRO A 185 5.12 7.83 0.22
CA PRO A 185 6.14 8.75 -0.25
C PRO A 185 5.64 9.67 -1.37
N ALA A 186 6.13 10.91 -1.39
CA ALA A 186 5.95 11.83 -2.48
C ALA A 186 6.93 11.51 -3.63
N GLY A 187 6.41 11.37 -4.85
CA GLY A 187 7.21 11.10 -6.05
C GLY A 187 7.78 12.38 -6.68
N PHE A 188 9.03 12.34 -7.10
CA PHE A 188 9.66 13.44 -7.84
C PHE A 188 8.97 13.63 -9.21
N LEU A 189 8.65 14.87 -9.59
CA LEU A 189 7.87 15.22 -10.78
C LEU A 189 6.48 14.57 -10.88
N ASP A 190 5.94 14.08 -9.76
CA ASP A 190 4.59 13.53 -9.67
C ASP A 190 3.66 14.56 -9.02
N SER A 191 3.24 15.57 -9.79
CA SER A 191 2.27 16.56 -9.31
C SER A 191 0.92 15.89 -9.06
N LYS A 192 0.50 15.82 -7.80
CA LYS A 192 -0.68 15.06 -7.39
C LYS A 192 -1.40 15.70 -6.22
N SER A 193 -2.73 15.58 -6.22
CA SER A 193 -3.58 15.92 -5.10
C SER A 193 -4.28 14.68 -4.54
N THR A 194 -4.30 14.56 -3.22
CA THR A 194 -4.87 13.42 -2.50
C THR A 194 -5.76 13.93 -1.37
N SER A 195 -6.79 13.16 -1.05
CA SER A 195 -7.72 13.47 0.04
C SER A 195 -7.97 12.22 0.86
N CYS A 196 -8.00 12.36 2.18
CA CYS A 196 -8.27 11.25 3.09
C CYS A 196 -8.94 11.78 4.37
N THR A 197 -9.54 10.88 5.15
CA THR A 197 -10.24 11.25 6.39
C THR A 197 -9.49 10.71 7.61
N ARG A 198 -9.29 11.55 8.62
CA ARG A 198 -8.83 11.13 9.96
C ARG A 198 -10.01 11.09 10.91
N ILE A 199 -10.03 10.08 11.79
CA ILE A 199 -11.06 9.92 12.83
C ILE A 199 -10.34 9.92 14.17
N PHE A 200 -10.85 10.71 15.12
CA PHE A 200 -10.24 10.88 16.44
C PHE A 200 -11.03 10.10 17.50
N ALA A 201 -10.33 9.24 18.24
CA ALA A 201 -10.90 8.59 19.42
C ALA A 201 -11.09 9.60 20.58
N ASN A 202 -10.17 10.56 20.70
CA ASN A 202 -10.20 11.64 21.67
C ASN A 202 -9.52 12.88 21.08
N LEU A 203 -10.30 13.78 20.49
CA LEU A 203 -9.80 15.00 19.86
C LEU A 203 -9.05 15.88 20.86
N SER A 204 -9.52 15.98 22.09
CA SER A 204 -8.89 16.83 23.12
C SER A 204 -7.44 16.42 23.39
N LYS A 205 -7.17 15.11 23.40
CA LYS A 205 -5.81 14.57 23.54
C LYS A 205 -4.99 14.80 22.26
N SER A 206 -5.58 14.56 21.09
CA SER A 206 -4.87 14.67 19.81
C SER A 206 -4.55 16.10 19.38
N CYS A 207 -5.39 17.07 19.74
CA CYS A 207 -5.37 18.43 19.18
C CYS A 207 -3.98 19.06 19.11
N SER A 208 -3.23 19.02 20.21
CA SER A 208 -1.88 19.62 20.29
C SER A 208 -0.73 18.60 20.24
N THR A 209 -1.02 17.30 20.17
CA THR A 209 0.02 16.25 20.15
C THR A 209 0.13 15.52 18.82
N ASP A 210 -0.93 15.55 18.01
CA ASP A 210 -0.96 14.86 16.73
C ASP A 210 -0.28 15.74 15.67
N PRO A 211 0.90 15.32 15.15
CA PRO A 211 1.66 16.11 14.19
C PRO A 211 0.88 16.34 12.88
N ALA A 212 -0.09 15.49 12.56
CA ALA A 212 -0.93 15.66 11.39
C ALA A 212 -1.78 16.93 11.41
N LEU A 213 -2.05 17.47 12.61
CA LEU A 213 -2.90 18.63 12.84
C LEU A 213 -2.13 19.93 12.93
N ASP A 214 -0.82 19.86 13.20
CA ASP A 214 0.07 21.01 13.34
C ASP A 214 0.80 21.31 12.02
N ALA A 215 0.67 22.55 11.54
CA ALA A 215 1.37 23.02 10.34
C ALA A 215 2.90 22.91 10.50
N ALA A 216 3.43 23.08 11.71
CA ALA A 216 4.86 22.99 12.00
C ALA A 216 5.48 21.67 11.52
N SER A 217 4.75 20.56 11.65
CA SER A 217 5.20 19.22 11.29
C SER A 217 5.51 19.05 9.80
N TYR A 218 4.99 19.94 8.94
CA TYR A 218 5.13 19.85 7.49
C TYR A 218 6.29 20.68 6.93
N TYR A 219 7.03 21.43 7.77
CA TYR A 219 8.17 22.24 7.30
C TYR A 219 9.30 22.45 8.30
N ARG A 220 9.10 22.18 9.59
CA ARG A 220 10.16 22.36 10.60
C ARG A 220 11.02 21.11 10.71
N ASP A 221 12.26 21.33 11.12
CA ASP A 221 13.21 20.31 11.56
C ASP A 221 13.68 19.31 10.50
N PHE A 222 13.30 19.51 9.23
CA PHE A 222 13.86 18.77 8.09
C PHE A 222 14.13 19.67 6.89
N THR A 223 15.00 19.18 6.00
CA THR A 223 15.28 19.76 4.69
C THR A 223 14.98 18.74 3.59
N VAL A 224 14.65 19.22 2.40
CA VAL A 224 14.49 18.39 1.20
C VAL A 224 15.84 18.28 0.50
N LEU A 225 16.20 17.10 0.01
CA LEU A 225 17.46 16.92 -0.72
C LEU A 225 17.29 17.25 -2.19
N LYS A 226 18.21 18.06 -2.75
CA LYS A 226 18.21 18.48 -4.16
C LYS A 226 18.28 17.31 -5.13
N VAL A 227 19.12 16.33 -4.80
CA VAL A 227 19.39 15.10 -5.55
C VAL A 227 19.57 13.93 -4.56
N PRO A 228 19.37 12.67 -5.00
CA PRO A 228 19.64 11.50 -4.18
C PRO A 228 21.16 11.32 -3.96
N ILE A 229 21.58 10.82 -2.78
CA ILE A 229 22.98 10.90 -2.33
C ILE A 229 23.64 9.51 -2.23
N ASN A 230 24.90 9.42 -2.69
CA ASN A 230 25.86 8.34 -2.40
C ASN A 230 26.80 8.74 -1.23
N ASP A 231 26.30 8.79 0.00
CA ASP A 231 27.09 8.78 1.26
C ASP A 231 27.59 10.11 1.90
N ILE A 232 27.53 11.30 1.27
CA ILE A 232 27.88 12.57 1.96
C ILE A 232 26.80 13.64 1.78
N ILE A 233 26.10 13.97 2.86
CA ILE A 233 25.10 15.05 2.88
C ILE A 233 25.80 16.38 3.13
N VAL A 234 26.03 17.13 2.05
CA VAL A 234 26.59 18.48 2.14
C VAL A 234 25.44 19.48 2.29
N GLN A 235 25.61 20.51 3.12
CA GLN A 235 24.62 21.58 3.32
C GLN A 235 24.13 22.21 2.00
N SER A 236 24.98 22.28 0.98
CA SER A 236 24.63 22.78 -0.36
C SER A 236 23.59 21.93 -1.11
N MET A 237 23.41 20.68 -0.71
CA MET A 237 22.43 19.72 -1.25
C MET A 237 21.10 19.76 -0.49
N GLN A 238 21.01 20.54 0.58
CA GLN A 238 19.79 20.68 1.37
C GLN A 238 19.00 21.91 0.92
N VAL A 239 17.68 21.75 0.81
CA VAL A 239 16.72 22.81 0.51
C VAL A 239 15.77 22.92 1.68
N LYS A 240 15.79 24.07 2.35
CA LYS A 240 14.87 24.33 3.46
C LYS A 240 13.44 24.51 2.95
N VAL A 241 12.49 23.87 3.62
CA VAL A 241 11.07 24.08 3.35
C VAL A 241 10.64 25.43 3.94
N SER A 242 10.13 26.32 3.10
CA SER A 242 9.69 27.65 3.50
C SER A 242 8.16 27.70 3.63
N ALA A 243 7.66 27.90 4.86
CA ALA A 243 6.23 28.08 5.07
C ALA A 243 5.79 29.49 4.67
N VAL A 244 4.78 29.58 3.82
CA VAL A 244 4.17 30.84 3.39
C VAL A 244 3.04 31.16 4.37
N ALA A 245 3.19 32.24 5.15
CA ALA A 245 2.22 32.68 6.15
C ALA A 245 1.76 31.53 7.09
N PRO A 246 2.67 30.93 7.89
CA PRO A 246 2.35 29.78 8.72
C PRO A 246 1.24 30.11 9.74
N PRO A 247 0.23 29.24 9.90
CA PRO A 247 -0.81 29.43 10.91
C PRO A 247 -0.26 29.20 12.33
N GLY A 248 -1.05 29.61 13.33
CA GLY A 248 -0.77 29.28 14.74
C GLY A 248 -0.91 27.78 15.02
N ALA A 249 -0.28 27.32 16.11
CA ALA A 249 -0.35 25.92 16.52
C ALA A 249 -1.79 25.51 16.92
N PRO A 250 -2.16 24.23 16.71
CA PRO A 250 -3.48 23.75 17.08
C PRO A 250 -3.64 23.70 18.59
N HIS A 251 -4.78 24.19 19.07
CA HIS A 251 -5.09 24.23 20.50
C HIS A 251 -6.59 24.03 20.73
N MET A 252 -6.90 23.53 21.93
CA MET A 252 -8.28 23.34 22.37
C MET A 252 -8.84 24.64 22.91
N GLU A 253 -10.02 25.02 22.42
CA GLU A 253 -10.88 26.03 23.00
C GLU A 253 -12.23 25.39 23.31
N HIS A 254 -12.55 25.26 24.60
CA HIS A 254 -13.72 24.52 25.09
C HIS A 254 -13.75 23.06 24.61
N ASN A 255 -14.51 22.77 23.56
CA ASN A 255 -14.68 21.44 22.95
C ASN A 255 -14.39 21.48 21.43
N THR A 256 -13.67 22.50 20.99
CA THR A 256 -13.30 22.73 19.61
C THR A 256 -11.78 22.81 19.51
N CYS A 257 -11.19 21.98 18.66
CA CYS A 257 -9.79 22.10 18.29
C CYS A 257 -9.68 23.13 17.16
N ILE A 258 -8.93 24.21 17.40
CA ILE A 258 -8.79 25.36 16.50
C ILE A 258 -7.44 25.30 15.79
N ASN A 259 -7.36 25.91 14.60
CA ASN A 259 -6.14 25.98 13.77
C ASN A 259 -5.64 24.61 13.31
N VAL A 260 -6.55 23.67 13.07
CA VAL A 260 -6.21 22.34 12.60
C VAL A 260 -5.96 22.35 11.10
N VAL A 261 -4.81 21.85 10.65
CA VAL A 261 -4.48 21.76 9.22
C VAL A 261 -5.48 20.89 8.46
N SER A 262 -6.26 21.49 7.57
CA SER A 262 -7.19 20.80 6.66
C SER A 262 -6.63 20.64 5.25
N GLU A 263 -5.71 21.50 4.83
CA GLU A 263 -5.05 21.40 3.53
C GLU A 263 -3.56 21.74 3.62
N VAL A 264 -2.74 20.94 2.97
CA VAL A 264 -1.29 21.16 2.81
C VAL A 264 -0.96 21.22 1.33
N ILE A 265 -0.31 22.29 0.89
CA ILE A 265 0.05 22.51 -0.51
C ILE A 265 1.55 22.75 -0.60
N TYR A 266 2.29 21.78 -1.12
CA TYR A 266 3.70 21.94 -1.47
C TYR A 266 3.85 22.47 -2.89
N GLU A 267 4.64 23.53 -3.02
CA GLU A 267 5.09 24.08 -4.30
C GLU A 267 6.59 23.80 -4.40
N ILE A 268 6.97 22.95 -5.35
CA ILE A 268 8.35 22.51 -5.55
C ILE A 268 8.85 23.05 -6.88
N GLU A 269 9.83 23.93 -6.82
CA GLU A 269 10.57 24.39 -7.99
C GLU A 269 11.67 23.39 -8.31
N PHE A 270 11.77 22.96 -9.57
CA PHE A 270 12.86 22.09 -9.99
C PHE A 270 13.59 22.62 -11.22
N SER A 271 14.85 22.20 -11.34
CA SER A 271 15.73 22.42 -12.49
C SER A 271 16.22 21.07 -12.98
N GLY A 272 16.20 20.84 -14.30
CA GLY A 272 16.66 19.58 -14.89
C GLY A 272 18.14 19.27 -14.63
N THR A 273 18.97 20.29 -14.36
CA THR A 273 20.41 20.13 -14.10
C THR A 273 20.78 20.16 -12.62
N HIS A 274 20.01 20.89 -11.80
CA HIS A 274 20.34 21.13 -10.39
C HIS A 274 19.37 20.45 -9.41
N GLY A 275 18.39 19.70 -9.90
CA GLY A 275 17.38 19.03 -9.09
C GLY A 275 16.38 20.01 -8.47
N ILE A 276 15.89 19.70 -7.27
CA ILE A 276 14.96 20.58 -6.54
C ILE A 276 15.69 21.87 -6.15
N GLN A 277 15.12 23.04 -6.48
CA GLN A 277 15.72 24.36 -6.21
C GLN A 277 15.10 25.04 -5.00
N SER A 278 13.77 24.97 -4.88
CA SER A 278 13.02 25.63 -3.83
C SER A 278 11.82 24.78 -3.45
N VAL A 279 11.47 24.83 -2.16
CA VAL A 279 10.29 24.16 -1.62
C VAL A 279 9.57 25.13 -0.72
N SER A 280 8.34 25.47 -1.07
CA SER A 280 7.44 26.22 -0.21
C SER A 280 6.21 25.41 0.13
N VAL A 281 5.62 25.70 1.29
CA VAL A 281 4.39 25.05 1.73
C VAL A 281 3.36 26.10 2.18
N ARG A 282 2.11 25.88 1.79
CA ARG A 282 0.94 26.68 2.18
C ARG A 282 -0.05 25.79 2.91
N PHE A 283 -0.83 26.40 3.79
CA PHE A 283 -1.80 25.69 4.61
C PHE A 283 -3.19 26.33 4.51
N LYS A 284 -4.22 25.50 4.58
CA LYS A 284 -5.53 25.92 5.08
C LYS A 284 -5.79 25.22 6.40
N VAL A 285 -6.45 25.95 7.31
CA VAL A 285 -6.82 25.44 8.62
C VAL A 285 -8.34 25.43 8.77
N SER A 286 -8.80 24.60 9.69
CA SER A 286 -10.20 24.42 10.04
C SER A 286 -10.33 24.22 11.55
N ASN A 287 -11.56 24.30 12.04
CA ASN A 287 -11.88 24.02 13.43
C ASN A 287 -12.75 22.75 13.49
N ILE A 288 -12.45 21.87 14.43
CA ILE A 288 -13.17 20.61 14.62
C ILE A 288 -13.83 20.64 15.99
N SER A 289 -15.15 20.51 16.03
CA SER A 289 -15.91 20.39 17.27
C SER A 289 -16.25 18.93 17.58
N GLY A 290 -16.36 18.60 18.87
CA GLY A 290 -16.66 17.25 19.33
C GLY A 290 -15.42 16.48 19.76
N ASN A 291 -15.57 15.52 20.68
CA ASN A 291 -14.42 14.85 21.29
C ASN A 291 -14.19 13.42 20.78
N SER A 292 -15.19 12.55 20.87
CA SER A 292 -15.11 11.17 20.40
C SER A 292 -15.81 11.00 19.06
N GLY A 293 -15.13 10.40 18.08
CA GLY A 293 -15.70 10.12 16.77
C GLY A 293 -15.75 11.33 15.83
N SER A 294 -15.22 12.49 16.24
CA SER A 294 -14.99 13.62 15.35
C SER A 294 -14.04 13.21 14.22
N SER A 295 -14.26 13.76 13.03
CA SER A 295 -13.46 13.46 11.85
C SER A 295 -13.02 14.72 11.14
N LEU A 296 -11.90 14.62 10.44
CA LEU A 296 -11.35 15.67 9.60
C LEU A 296 -11.01 15.09 8.23
N GLN A 297 -11.53 15.68 7.16
CA GLN A 297 -11.02 15.44 5.82
C GLN A 297 -9.83 16.36 5.58
N GLN A 298 -8.71 15.77 5.17
CA GLN A 298 -7.52 16.51 4.78
C GLN A 298 -7.21 16.34 3.31
N HIS A 299 -6.70 17.43 2.74
CA HIS A 299 -6.29 17.55 1.36
C HIS A 299 -4.79 17.80 1.30
N PHE A 300 -4.08 17.06 0.46
CA PHE A 300 -2.65 17.19 0.28
C PHE A 300 -2.36 17.37 -1.20
N THR A 301 -1.76 18.49 -1.56
CA THR A 301 -1.39 18.78 -2.94
C THR A 301 0.11 18.98 -3.01
N LEU A 302 0.73 18.31 -3.98
CA LEU A 302 2.12 18.50 -4.33
C LEU A 302 2.17 18.96 -5.78
N HIS A 303 2.77 20.12 -6.00
CA HIS A 303 2.84 20.75 -7.32
C HIS A 303 4.28 21.08 -7.70
N PHE A 304 4.74 20.47 -8.78
CA PHE A 304 6.02 20.80 -9.42
C PHE A 304 5.86 21.87 -10.48
N TRP A 305 6.83 22.77 -10.55
CA TRP A 305 6.95 23.75 -11.63
C TRP A 305 8.41 24.06 -11.95
N VAL A 306 8.63 24.64 -13.13
CA VAL A 306 9.95 25.06 -13.62
C VAL A 306 9.98 26.58 -13.69
N SER A 307 11.05 27.19 -13.19
CA SER A 307 11.27 28.63 -13.38
C SER A 307 11.58 28.93 -14.85
N ALA A 308 10.78 29.80 -15.47
CA ALA A 308 10.86 30.18 -16.90
C ALA A 308 12.15 30.95 -17.29
N SER A 309 13.10 31.10 -16.37
CA SER A 309 14.36 31.84 -16.58
C SER A 309 15.33 31.18 -17.59
N VAL A 310 15.05 29.94 -18.05
CA VAL A 310 15.82 29.28 -19.13
C VAL A 310 15.19 29.49 -20.52
N LEU A 311 13.86 29.68 -20.62
CA LEU A 311 13.18 29.89 -21.90
C LEU A 311 13.42 31.28 -22.49
N SER A 312 13.64 32.29 -21.64
CA SER A 312 13.89 33.66 -22.10
C SER A 312 15.28 33.83 -22.74
N ARG A 313 16.27 32.97 -22.44
CA ARG A 313 17.60 33.04 -23.08
C ARG A 313 17.67 32.38 -24.45
N LEU A 314 16.81 31.38 -24.74
CA LEU A 314 16.75 30.77 -26.07
C LEU A 314 15.95 31.62 -27.08
N LEU A 315 14.99 32.42 -26.61
CA LEU A 315 14.18 33.32 -27.46
C LEU A 315 14.86 34.66 -27.77
N LEU A 316 16.00 34.95 -27.15
CA LEU A 316 16.85 36.11 -27.47
C LEU A 316 18.07 35.75 -28.34
N SER A 317 18.18 34.49 -28.77
CA SER A 317 19.25 33.99 -29.63
C SER A 317 18.75 33.32 -30.92
N LEU A 318 17.48 33.53 -31.28
CA LEU A 318 16.88 33.21 -32.58
C LEU A 318 16.38 34.49 -33.26
#